data_AF-A0A931PN23-F1
#
_entry.id   AF-A0A931PN23-F1
#
_cell.length_a   1.000
_cell.length_b   1.000
_cell.length_c   1.000
_cell.angle_alpha   90.00
_cell.angle_beta   90.00
_cell.angle_gamma   90.00
#
_symmetry.space_group_name_H-M   'P 1'
#
loop_
_entity.id
_entity.type
_entity.pdbx_description
1 polymer ?
#
loop_
_entity_poly.entity_id
_entity_poly.type
_entity_poly.pdbx_seq_one_letter_code
_entity_poly.pdbx_strand_id
1 'polypeptide(L)' 'MKATLRSAWEGWKRFAFWLGEKQAIVIYFVLYWICIAPIAIVRRLIADPFQYRRRVAPTFWVARPPRPTTLDEALRQ' A
#
# COMPACT_ATOMS: atom_id res chain seq x y z
N MET A 1 22.59 -13.46 43.15
CA MET A 1 21.95 -12.17 42.79
C MET A 1 22.21 -11.70 41.35
N LYS A 2 23.46 -11.71 40.83
CA LYS A 2 23.74 -11.21 39.46
C LYS A 2 23.10 -12.05 38.33
N ALA A 3 23.00 -13.36 38.50
CA ALA A 3 22.46 -14.26 37.47
C ALA A 3 20.92 -14.15 37.32
N THR A 4 20.20 -14.01 38.42
CA THR A 4 18.73 -13.84 38.41
C THR A 4 18.33 -12.50 37.79
N LEU A 5 19.09 -11.43 38.08
CA LEU A 5 18.87 -10.11 37.50
C LEU A 5 19.15 -10.10 35.99
N ARG A 6 20.22 -10.80 35.54
CA ARG A 6 20.50 -10.98 34.11
C ARG A 6 19.41 -11.78 33.40
N SER A 7 18.93 -12.87 34.01
CA SER A 7 17.86 -13.69 33.43
C SER A 7 16.55 -12.91 33.30
N ALA A 8 16.18 -12.15 34.33
CA ALA A 8 15.02 -11.26 34.30
C ALA A 8 15.15 -10.17 33.22
N TRP A 9 16.36 -9.60 33.04
CA TRP A 9 16.64 -8.62 32.00
C TRP A 9 16.51 -9.19 30.58
N GLU A 10 17.02 -10.41 30.34
CA GLU A 10 16.84 -11.09 29.06
C GLU A 10 15.37 -11.40 28.76
N GLY A 11 14.61 -11.84 29.77
CA GLY A 11 13.15 -12.02 29.65
C GLY A 11 12.42 -10.73 29.33
N TRP A 12 12.77 -9.64 30.03
CA TRP A 12 12.21 -8.31 29.81
C TRP A 12 12.44 -7.80 28.39
N LYS A 13 13.67 -7.94 27.85
CA LYS A 13 13.97 -7.54 26.47
C LYS A 13 13.12 -8.29 25.44
N ARG A 14 12.93 -9.60 25.61
CA ARG A 14 12.06 -10.40 24.74
C ARG A 14 10.61 -9.94 24.79
N PHE A 15 10.12 -9.66 25.99
CA PHE A 15 8.77 -9.12 26.17
C PHE A 15 8.61 -7.74 25.54
N ALA A 16 9.57 -6.83 25.75
CA ALA A 16 9.55 -5.49 25.17
C ALA A 16 9.56 -5.53 23.63
N PHE A 17 10.34 -6.44 23.04
CA PHE A 17 10.35 -6.65 21.59
C PHE A 17 8.98 -7.13 21.08
N TRP A 18 8.40 -8.14 21.74
CA TRP A 18 7.08 -8.66 21.39
C TRP A 18 5.99 -7.59 21.54
N LEU A 19 6.03 -6.80 22.61
CA LEU A 19 5.08 -5.71 22.84
C LEU A 19 5.22 -4.61 21.77
N GLY A 20 6.44 -4.28 21.39
CA GLY A 20 6.73 -3.32 20.32
C GLY A 20 6.16 -3.76 18.97
N GLU A 21 6.29 -5.04 18.62
CA GLU A 21 5.70 -5.59 17.39
C GLU A 21 4.17 -5.46 17.39
N LYS A 22 3.51 -5.81 18.51
CA LYS A 22 2.05 -5.67 18.62
C LYS A 22 1.60 -4.22 18.60
N GLN A 23 2.31 -3.33 19.29
CA GLN A 23 2.02 -1.89 19.25
C GLN A 23 2.19 -1.33 17.83
N ALA A 24 3.24 -1.72 17.11
CA ALA A 24 3.45 -1.29 15.74
C ALA A 24 2.27 -1.70 14.84
N ILE A 25 1.80 -2.94 14.94
CA ILE A 25 0.61 -3.40 14.19
C ILE A 25 -0.61 -2.55 14.50
N VAL A 26 -0.87 -2.25 15.78
CA VAL A 26 -2.01 -1.42 16.19
C VAL A 26 -1.88 0.00 15.64
N ILE A 27 -0.70 0.62 15.75
CA ILE A 27 -0.43 1.96 15.21
C ILE A 27 -0.63 1.98 13.69
N TYR A 28 -0.09 0.98 12.98
CA TYR A 28 -0.27 0.88 11.53
C TYR A 28 -1.73 0.67 11.15
N PHE A 29 -2.45 -0.19 11.87
CA PHE A 29 -3.87 -0.41 11.64
C PHE A 29 -4.65 0.90 11.76
N VAL A 30 -4.43 1.64 12.85
CA VAL A 30 -5.08 2.94 13.09
C VAL A 30 -4.70 3.95 12.01
N LEU A 31 -3.42 4.07 11.65
CA LEU A 31 -2.96 5.02 10.64
C LEU A 31 -3.53 4.70 9.25
N TYR A 32 -3.57 3.44 8.86
CA TYR A 32 -4.14 3.03 7.58
C TYR A 32 -5.65 3.28 7.54
N TRP A 33 -6.37 2.98 8.62
CA TRP A 33 -7.82 3.17 8.65
C TRP A 33 -8.23 4.64 8.77
N ILE A 34 -7.52 5.44 9.57
CA ILE A 34 -7.91 6.84 9.83
C ILE A 34 -7.34 7.78 8.77
N CYS A 35 -6.13 7.54 8.26
CA CYS A 35 -5.50 8.44 7.29
C CYS A 35 -5.67 7.92 5.86
N ILE A 36 -5.27 6.67 5.60
CA ILE A 36 -5.19 6.17 4.22
C ILE A 36 -6.56 5.82 3.66
N ALA A 37 -7.43 5.15 4.42
CA ALA A 37 -8.75 4.74 3.95
C ALA A 37 -9.63 5.92 3.51
N PRO A 38 -9.80 7.03 4.26
CA PRO A 38 -10.60 8.15 3.78
C PRO A 38 -10.00 8.81 2.54
N ILE A 39 -8.67 8.92 2.45
CA ILE A 39 -8.01 9.42 1.23
C ILE A 39 -8.32 8.52 0.04
N ALA A 40 -8.26 7.20 0.22
CA ALA A 40 -8.59 6.23 -0.82
C ALA A 40 -10.06 6.29 -1.23
N ILE A 41 -10.97 6.43 -0.27
CA ILE A 41 -12.41 6.60 -0.51
C ILE A 41 -12.66 7.89 -1.29
N VAL A 42 -12.14 9.03 -0.84
CA VAL A 42 -12.27 10.31 -1.52
C VAL A 42 -11.71 10.24 -2.94
N ARG A 43 -10.51 9.67 -3.12
CA ARG A 43 -9.92 9.48 -4.45
C ARG A 43 -10.79 8.60 -5.34
N ARG A 44 -11.36 7.51 -4.81
CA ARG A 44 -12.28 6.64 -5.56
C ARG A 44 -13.59 7.34 -5.92
N LEU A 45 -14.08 8.23 -5.05
CA LEU A 45 -15.30 9.00 -5.29
C LEU A 45 -15.08 10.18 -6.23
N ILE A 46 -13.86 10.73 -6.35
CA ILE A 46 -13.54 11.87 -7.23
C ILE A 46 -12.95 11.41 -8.56
N ALA A 47 -11.88 10.63 -8.53
CA ALA A 47 -11.32 10.03 -9.73
C ALA A 47 -12.14 8.80 -10.12
N ASP A 48 -12.32 8.55 -11.40
CA ASP A 48 -12.81 7.27 -11.89
C ASP A 48 -11.63 6.45 -12.46
N PRO A 49 -10.72 5.95 -11.59
CA PRO A 49 -9.50 5.29 -12.05
C PRO A 49 -9.76 4.03 -12.88
N PHE A 50 -10.96 3.46 -12.76
CA PHE A 50 -11.36 2.26 -13.48
C PHE A 50 -12.44 2.51 -14.54
N GLN A 51 -12.81 3.77 -14.79
CA GLN A 51 -13.87 4.13 -15.73
C GLN A 51 -15.21 3.40 -15.48
N TYR A 52 -15.54 3.10 -14.21
CA TYR A 52 -16.77 2.40 -13.83
C TYR A 52 -18.00 3.32 -13.79
N ARG A 53 -17.83 4.64 -13.72
CA ARG A 53 -18.95 5.58 -13.83
C ARG A 53 -19.50 5.57 -15.25
N ARG A 54 -20.78 5.94 -15.35
CA ARG A 54 -21.61 5.96 -16.56
C ARG A 54 -20.79 6.40 -17.79
N ARG A 55 -20.43 5.41 -18.61
CA ARG A 55 -19.62 5.64 -19.81
C ARG A 55 -20.42 6.38 -20.86
N VAL A 56 -19.76 7.34 -21.50
CA VAL A 56 -20.23 8.00 -22.71
C VAL A 56 -19.94 7.12 -23.95
N ALA A 57 -18.96 6.22 -23.86
CA ALA A 57 -18.51 5.39 -24.98
C ALA A 57 -19.22 4.02 -25.07
N PRO A 58 -19.50 3.51 -26.28
CA PRO A 58 -20.24 2.26 -26.50
C PRO A 58 -19.42 0.98 -26.27
N THR A 59 -18.09 1.03 -26.13
CA THR A 59 -17.24 -0.16 -26.01
C THR A 59 -16.20 -0.07 -24.88
N PHE A 60 -15.69 -1.23 -24.43
CA PHE A 60 -14.62 -1.33 -23.42
C PHE A 60 -13.20 -1.21 -23.96
N TRP A 61 -13.05 -1.10 -25.27
CA TRP A 61 -11.75 -0.90 -25.91
C TRP A 61 -11.22 0.51 -25.65
N VAL A 62 -10.03 0.60 -25.06
CA VAL A 62 -9.29 1.85 -24.92
C VAL A 62 -8.44 2.03 -26.18
N ALA A 63 -8.69 3.09 -26.94
CA ALA A 63 -7.87 3.45 -28.09
C ALA A 63 -6.43 3.68 -27.61
N ARG A 64 -5.48 2.89 -28.14
CA ARG A 64 -4.07 3.14 -27.89
C ARG A 64 -3.59 4.24 -28.83
N PRO A 65 -2.71 5.16 -28.37
CA PRO A 65 -2.11 6.12 -29.27
C PRO A 65 -1.35 5.36 -30.38
N PRO A 66 -1.40 5.84 -31.63
CA PRO A 66 -0.66 5.23 -32.72
C PRO A 66 0.83 5.25 -32.37
N ARG A 67 1.48 4.08 -32.44
CA ARG A 67 2.94 4.01 -32.35
C ARG A 67 3.54 4.34 -33.72
N PRO A 68 4.65 5.09 -33.77
CA PRO A 68 5.45 5.23 -34.97
C PRO A 68 5.83 3.85 -35.54
N THR A 69 5.47 3.57 -36.79
CA THR A 69 5.94 2.37 -37.50
C THR A 69 7.30 2.65 -38.14
N THR A 70 8.29 3.04 -37.32
CA THR A 70 9.67 3.25 -37.77
C THR A 70 10.55 2.06 -37.39
N LEU A 71 11.54 1.75 -38.23
CA LEU A 71 12.49 0.66 -37.99
C LEU A 71 13.24 0.87 -36.67
N ASP A 72 13.60 2.12 -36.36
CA ASP A 72 14.31 2.49 -35.14
C ASP A 72 13.50 2.23 -33.86
N GLU A 73 12.16 2.31 -33.90
CA GLU A 73 11.32 1.97 -32.76
C GLU A 73 11.17 0.45 -32.58
N ALA A 74 11.15 -0.31 -33.68
CA ALA A 74 11.09 -1.78 -33.64
C ALA A 74 12.37 -2.39 -33.04
N LEU A 75 13.53 -1.75 -33.24
CA LEU A 75 14.82 -2.18 -32.68
C LEU A 75 14.97 -1.89 -31.17
N ARG A 76 14.06 -1.14 -30.56
CA ARG A 76 14.10 -0.76 -29.13
C ARG A 76 13.23 -1.67 -28.23
N GLN A 77 12.54 -2.65 -28.79
CA GLN A 77 11.72 -3.63 -28.05
C GLN A 77 12.53 -4.88 -27.69
#